data_AF-V9ILG0-F1
#
_entry.id   AF-V9ILG0-F1
#
_cell.length_a   1.000
_cell.length_b   1.000
_cell.length_c   1.000
_cell.angle_alpha   90.00
_cell.angle_beta   90.00
_cell.angle_gamma   90.00
#
_symmetry.space_group_name_H-M   'P 1'
#
loop_
_entity.id
_entity.type
_entity.pdbx_description
1 polymer ?
#
loop_
_entity_poly.entity_id
_entity_poly.type
_entity_poly.pdbx_seq_one_letter_code
_entity_poly.pdbx_strand_id
1 'polypeptide(L)' 'MCAVFLPVEDRVVNLVCEELEPVVPSRGDRVKVIIGEDREAVGTLLSIDNQEGVVKLNKDEVKMLHLRFLCKMKAPNT' A
#
# COMPACT_ATOMS: atom_id res chain seq x y z
N MET A 1 -8.34 8.27 -13.86
CA MET A 1 -7.98 9.62 -13.39
C MET A 1 -8.05 9.60 -11.88
N CYS A 2 -6.96 9.99 -11.23
CA CYS A 2 -6.79 10.00 -9.78
C CYS A 2 -6.54 11.43 -9.30
N ALA A 3 -7.20 11.84 -8.22
CA ALA A 3 -6.87 13.06 -7.50
C ALA A 3 -5.77 12.76 -6.48
N VAL A 4 -4.58 13.33 -6.67
CA VAL A 4 -3.40 13.09 -5.84
C VAL A 4 -2.99 14.38 -5.14
N PHE A 5 -2.88 14.33 -3.81
CA PHE A 5 -2.33 15.43 -3.03
C PHE A 5 -0.80 15.35 -2.99
N LEU A 6 -0.13 16.43 -3.38
CA LEU A 6 1.34 16.56 -3.36
C LEU A 6 1.76 17.36 -2.12
N PRO A 7 2.31 16.73 -1.07
CA PRO A 7 2.55 17.40 0.22
C PRO A 7 3.54 18.57 0.15
N VAL A 8 4.55 18.51 -0.72
CA VAL A 8 5.56 19.57 -0.87
C VAL A 8 4.96 20.83 -1.52
N GLU A 9 3.98 20.64 -2.41
CA GLU A 9 3.36 21.72 -3.18
C GLU A 9 2.02 22.19 -2.57
N ASP A 10 1.55 21.50 -1.52
CA ASP A 10 0.28 21.73 -0.82
C ASP A 10 -0.91 21.92 -1.78
N ARG A 11 -1.00 21.04 -2.78
CA ARG A 11 -2.07 21.07 -3.79
C ARG A 11 -2.49 19.69 -4.23
N VAL A 12 -3.68 19.63 -4.84
CA VAL A 12 -4.21 18.44 -5.50
C VAL A 12 -4.03 18.56 -7.00
N VAL A 13 -3.54 17.50 -7.63
CA VAL A 13 -3.44 17.35 -9.08
C VAL A 13 -4.28 16.18 -9.56
N ASN A 14 -4.80 16.26 -10.78
CA ASN A 14 -5.48 15.15 -11.42
C ASN A 14 -4.53 14.51 -12.43
N LEU A 15 -4.22 13.23 -12.24
CA LEU A 15 -3.30 12.48 -13.08
C LEU A 15 -3.99 11.24 -13.65
N VAL A 16 -3.49 10.75 -14.78
CA VAL A 16 -3.85 9.41 -15.26
C VAL A 16 -3.15 8.36 -14.41
N CYS A 17 -3.71 7.15 -14.31
CA CYS A 17 -3.18 6.14 -13.38
C CYS A 17 -1.79 5.66 -13.81
N GLU A 18 -1.52 5.71 -15.11
CA GLU A 18 -0.30 5.30 -15.78
C GLU A 18 0.91 6.20 -15.45
N GLU A 19 0.66 7.39 -14.90
CA GLU A 19 1.70 8.31 -14.42
C GLU A 19 2.05 8.09 -12.93
N LEU A 20 1.44 7.10 -12.29
CA LEU A 20 1.62 6.80 -10.87
C LEU A 20 2.24 5.42 -10.68
N GLU A 21 3.21 5.34 -9.78
CA GLU A 21 3.74 4.07 -9.29
C GLU A 21 3.34 3.84 -7.82
N PRO A 22 2.92 2.62 -7.45
CA PRO A 22 2.67 2.28 -6.06
C PRO A 22 3.94 2.41 -5.22
N VAL A 23 3.81 3.03 -4.05
CA VAL A 23 4.93 3.10 -3.10
C VAL A 23 5.07 1.74 -2.43
N VAL A 24 6.22 1.08 -2.65
CA VAL A 24 6.53 -0.22 -2.03
C VAL A 24 6.66 -0.04 -0.50
N PRO A 25 5.89 -0.81 0.30
CA PRO A 25 5.94 -0.69 1.76
C PRO A 25 7.18 -1.33 2.38
N SER A 26 7.52 -0.89 3.60
CA SER A 26 8.55 -1.46 4.47
C SER A 26 7.93 -2.13 5.69
N ARG A 27 8.72 -2.95 6.40
CA ARG A 27 8.28 -3.59 7.66
C ARG A 27 7.73 -2.53 8.63
N GLY A 28 6.54 -2.80 9.18
CA GLY A 28 5.81 -1.93 10.08
C GLY A 28 4.85 -0.96 9.39
N ASP A 29 4.96 -0.75 8.08
CA ASP A 29 4.04 0.11 7.35
C ASP A 29 2.63 -0.48 7.32
N ARG A 30 1.64 0.41 7.37
CA ARG A 30 0.28 0.07 6.94
C ARG A 30 0.25 -0.09 5.43
N VAL A 31 -0.45 -1.13 4.97
CA VAL A 31 -0.52 -1.48 3.56
C VAL A 31 -1.96 -1.66 3.10
N LYS A 32 -2.19 -1.43 1.82
CA LYS A 32 -3.41 -1.80 1.12
C LYS A 32 -3.07 -2.76 -0.01
N VAL A 33 -3.86 -3.82 -0.16
CA VAL A 33 -3.77 -4.75 -1.29
C VAL A 33 -4.45 -4.10 -2.50
N ILE A 34 -3.69 -3.92 -3.58
CA ILE A 34 -4.14 -3.18 -4.78
C ILE A 34 -4.49 -4.08 -5.97
N ILE A 35 -4.08 -5.35 -5.95
CA ILE A 35 -4.30 -6.34 -7.01
C ILE A 35 -4.55 -7.70 -6.37
N GLY A 36 -5.30 -8.58 -7.03
CA GLY A 36 -5.56 -9.96 -6.59
C GLY A 36 -6.90 -10.14 -5.88
N GLU A 37 -7.12 -11.31 -5.29
CA GLU A 37 -8.37 -11.70 -4.64
C GLU A 37 -8.67 -10.86 -3.39
N ASP A 38 -7.63 -10.51 -2.64
CA ASP A 38 -7.71 -9.68 -1.43
C ASP A 38 -7.70 -8.17 -1.74
N ARG A 39 -7.93 -7.76 -2.99
CA ARG A 39 -7.92 -6.33 -3.37
C ARG A 39 -8.85 -5.52 -2.46
N GLU A 40 -8.39 -4.33 -2.09
CA GLU A 40 -9.00 -3.42 -1.11
C GLU A 40 -8.79 -3.80 0.36
N ALA A 41 -8.27 -5.00 0.67
CA ALA A 41 -7.90 -5.33 2.04
C ALA A 41 -6.78 -4.41 2.56
N VAL A 42 -6.81 -4.13 3.85
CA VAL A 42 -5.78 -3.33 4.54
C VAL A 42 -5.17 -4.14 5.66
N GLY A 43 -3.92 -3.84 5.98
CA GLY A 43 -3.18 -4.54 7.01
C GLY A 43 -1.89 -3.86 7.39
N THR A 44 -1.02 -4.63 8.05
CA THR A 44 0.33 -4.21 8.43
C THR A 44 1.35 -5.21 7.90
N LEU A 45 2.42 -4.71 7.27
CA LEU A 45 3.51 -5.55 6.79
C LEU A 45 4.42 -5.95 7.97
N LEU A 46 4.49 -7.23 8.29
CA LEU A 46 5.23 -7.76 9.44
C LEU A 46 6.70 -8.05 9.11
N SER A 47 6.95 -8.62 7.95
CA SER A 47 8.28 -8.97 7.44
C SER A 47 8.26 -9.12 5.92
N ILE A 48 9.45 -9.18 5.32
CA ILE A 48 9.66 -9.39 3.90
C ILE A 48 10.64 -10.56 3.75
N ASP A 49 10.31 -11.49 2.87
CA ASP A 49 11.20 -12.55 2.40
C ASP A 49 11.28 -12.49 0.87
N ASN A 50 12.42 -12.04 0.35
CA ASN A 50 12.62 -11.76 -1.07
C ASN A 50 11.53 -10.81 -1.65
N GLN A 51 10.65 -11.33 -2.50
CA GLN A 51 9.57 -10.59 -3.15
C GLN A 51 8.21 -10.80 -2.47
N GLU A 52 8.16 -11.56 -1.37
CA GLU A 52 6.96 -11.86 -0.61
C GLU A 52 6.91 -11.05 0.68
N GLY A 53 5.76 -10.44 0.95
CA GLY A 53 5.45 -9.74 2.19
C GLY A 53 4.56 -10.59 3.09
N VAL A 54 4.95 -10.74 4.36
CA VAL A 54 4.08 -11.33 5.39
C VAL A 54 3.20 -10.22 5.94
N VAL A 55 1.91 -10.22 5.60
CA VAL A 55 0.96 -9.17 5.94
C VAL A 55 -0.05 -9.69 6.94
N LYS A 56 -0.25 -8.95 8.03
CA LYS A 56 -1.39 -9.14 8.93
C LYS A 56 -2.56 -8.30 8.42
N LEU A 57 -3.55 -8.95 7.83
CA LEU A 57 -4.80 -8.33 7.39
C LEU A 57 -5.80 -8.23 8.56
N ASN A 58 -6.85 -7.43 8.42
CA ASN A 58 -7.90 -7.29 9.44
C ASN A 58 -8.51 -8.67 9.82
N LYS A 59 -8.83 -8.88 11.11
CA LYS A 59 -9.25 -10.16 11.72
C LYS A 59 -8.13 -11.19 11.95
N ASP A 60 -6.93 -10.73 12.31
CA ASP A 60 -5.78 -11.57 12.71
C ASP A 60 -5.28 -12.59 11.67
N GLU A 61 -5.75 -12.49 10.43
CA GLU A 61 -5.29 -13.34 9.34
C GLU A 61 -3.92 -12.87 8.84
N VAL A 62 -2.94 -13.79 8.83
CA VAL A 62 -1.61 -13.55 8.29
C VAL A 62 -1.49 -14.23 6.93
N LYS A 63 -1.19 -13.45 5.89
CA LYS A 63 -1.00 -13.94 4.52
C LYS A 63 0.39 -13.60 4.00
N MET A 64 0.94 -14.47 3.17
CA MET A 64 2.05 -14.10 2.27
C MET A 64 1.47 -13.56 0.97
N LEU A 65 1.87 -12.36 0.61
CA LEU A 65 1.46 -11.68 -0.62
C LEU A 65 2.68 -11.11 -1.30
N HIS A 66 2.78 -11.29 -2.62
CA HIS A 66 3.85 -10.70 -3.41
C HIS A 66 3.84 -9.17 -3.25
N LEU A 67 5.01 -8.55 -3.06
CA LEU A 67 5.14 -7.11 -2.77
C LEU A 67 4.44 -6.22 -3.80
N ARG A 68 4.45 -6.61 -5.08
CA ARG A 68 3.72 -5.95 -6.17
C ARG A 68 2.19 -5.83 -5.96
N PHE A 69 1.61 -6.60 -5.04
CA PHE A 69 0.20 -6.51 -4.67
C PHE A 69 -0.05 -5.49 -3.56
N LEU A 70 1.01 -4.95 -2.94
CA LEU A 70 0.93 -4.10 -1.75
C LEU A 70 1.33 -2.67 -2.09
N CYS A 71 0.56 -1.71 -1.59
CA CYS A 71 0.88 -0.29 -1.63
C CYS A 71 0.92 0.28 -0.22
N LYS A 72 1.93 1.10 0.08
CA LYS A 72 2.06 1.80 1.36
C LYS A 72 0.90 2.77 1.56
N MET A 73 0.26 2.69 2.71
CA MET A 73 -0.73 3.67 3.15
C MET A 73 -0.04 4.84 3.84
N LYS A 74 -0.61 6.04 3.70
CA LYS A 74 -0.21 7.19 4.51
C LYS A 74 -0.34 6.84 5.99
N ALA A 75 0.69 7.12 6.77
CA ALA A 75 0.60 7.02 8.23
C ALA A 75 -0.53 7.92 8.75
N PRO A 76 -1.30 7.50 9.76
CA PRO A 76 -2.21 8.42 10.43
C PRO A 76 -1.40 9.64 10.91
N ASN A 77 -1.92 10.84 10.71
CA ASN A 77 -1.28 12.05 11.23
C ASN A 77 -1.21 11.91 12.76
N THR A 78 -0.01 11.75 13.32
CA THR A 78 0.29 11.98 14.74
C THR A 78 0.39 13.47 15.02
#